data_AF-W2TED6-F1
#
_entry.id   AF-W2TED6-F1
#
_cell.length_a   1.000
_cell.length_b   1.000
_cell.length_c   1.000
_cell.angle_alpha   90.00
_cell.angle_beta   90.00
_cell.angle_gamma   90.00
#
_symmetry.space_group_name_H-M   'P 1'
#
loop_
_entity.id
_entity.type
_entity.pdbx_description
1 polymer ?
#
loop_
_entity_poly.entity_id
_entity_poly.type
_entity_poly.pdbx_seq_one_letter_code
_entity_poly.pdbx_strand_id
1 'polypeptide(L)'
;MAKLHQLVTYRVISDSKPLAFLLLSYEARCPSLFQSGVDILARQKACDEIVEVLLERGHVIDAMRYIDTQQMEMNSLKLLDAAKQQDRVVQYAVLTHILNRKSKDDMSKLESELNSLFTEEEIEEAESEVAKGTQFA
;
A
#
# COMPACT_ATOMS: atom_id res chain seq x y z
N MET A 1 28.71 0.29 0.17
CA MET A 1 27.24 0.22 0.17
C MET A 1 26.67 -0.78 1.19
N ALA A 2 27.29 -1.94 1.46
CA ALA A 2 26.83 -2.88 2.51
C ALA A 2 26.84 -2.33 3.95
N LYS A 3 27.77 -1.40 4.28
CA LYS A 3 27.95 -0.91 5.65
C LYS A 3 26.74 -0.13 6.19
N LEU A 4 26.11 0.75 5.41
CA LEU A 4 24.97 1.53 5.90
C LEU A 4 23.76 0.64 6.17
N HIS A 5 23.46 -0.26 5.24
CA HIS A 5 22.39 -1.24 5.44
C HIS A 5 22.67 -2.10 6.68
N GLN A 6 23.89 -2.63 6.85
CA GLN A 6 24.30 -3.36 8.06
C GLN A 6 24.14 -2.53 9.34
N LEU A 7 24.54 -1.25 9.35
CA LEU A 7 24.41 -0.38 10.54
C LEU A 7 22.94 -0.17 10.94
N VAL A 8 22.04 -0.07 9.96
CA VAL A 8 20.58 0.04 10.19
C VAL A 8 20.01 -1.31 10.62
N THR A 9 20.33 -2.40 9.92
CA THR A 9 19.82 -3.76 10.23
C THR A 9 20.28 -4.23 11.62
N TYR A 10 21.53 -3.98 11.99
CA TYR A 10 22.08 -4.34 13.30
C TYR A 10 21.81 -3.29 14.39
N ARG A 11 21.00 -2.27 14.11
CA ARG A 11 20.59 -1.22 15.06
C ARG A 11 21.77 -0.53 15.75
N VAL A 12 22.88 -0.36 15.03
CA VAL A 12 24.00 0.46 15.51
C VAL A 12 23.59 1.93 15.56
N ILE A 13 22.65 2.31 14.69
CA ILE A 13 21.95 3.60 14.72
C ILE A 13 20.58 3.36 15.32
N SER A 14 20.19 4.15 16.32
CA SER A 14 18.87 4.06 16.95
C SER A 14 17.76 4.36 15.95
N ASP A 15 16.72 3.52 15.96
CA ASP A 15 15.51 3.75 15.19
C ASP A 15 14.88 5.10 15.59
N SER A 16 14.51 5.92 14.59
CA SER A 16 13.77 7.16 14.79
C SER A 16 12.96 7.51 13.53
N LYS A 17 11.78 8.12 13.68
CA LYS A 17 11.00 8.61 12.53
C LYS A 17 11.81 9.51 11.59
N PRO A 18 12.59 10.50 12.08
CA PRO A 18 13.43 11.33 11.20
C PRO A 18 14.44 10.52 10.39
N LEU A 19 15.03 9.48 10.99
CA LEU A 19 15.95 8.59 10.28
C LEU A 19 15.21 7.79 9.19
N ALA A 20 14.01 7.27 9.48
CA ALA A 20 13.22 6.55 8.50
C ALA A 20 12.89 7.43 7.28
N PHE A 21 12.36 8.63 7.50
CA PHE A 21 12.06 9.57 6.40
C PHE A 21 13.31 10.00 5.63
N LEU A 22 14.45 10.15 6.32
CA LEU A 22 15.72 10.39 5.65
C LEU A 22 16.06 9.25 4.68
N LEU A 23 15.97 7.99 5.11
CA LEU A 23 16.24 6.84 4.24
C LEU A 23 15.28 6.77 3.06
N LEU A 24 13.99 7.02 3.28
CA LEU A 24 12.96 7.08 2.24
C LEU A 24 13.28 8.16 1.18
N SER A 25 13.81 9.32 1.60
CA SER A 25 14.21 10.39 0.67
C SER A 25 15.40 10.01 -0.23
N TYR A 26 16.23 9.04 0.18
CA TYR A 26 17.39 8.59 -0.58
C TYR A 26 17.12 7.37 -1.47
N GLU A 27 15.88 6.87 -1.49
CA GLU A 27 15.48 5.71 -2.29
C GLU A 27 15.87 5.82 -3.77
N ALA A 28 15.73 7.00 -4.38
CA ALA A 28 16.06 7.22 -5.78
C ALA A 28 17.53 6.89 -6.12
N ARG A 29 18.44 6.96 -5.13
CA ARG A 29 19.84 6.56 -5.28
C ARG A 29 20.10 5.11 -4.88
N CYS A 30 19.26 4.55 -4.02
CA CYS A 30 19.42 3.22 -3.49
C CYS A 30 18.04 2.65 -3.09
N PRO A 31 17.38 1.90 -4.00
CA PRO A 31 16.01 1.42 -3.78
C PRO A 31 15.83 0.60 -2.51
N SER A 32 16.86 -0.12 -2.05
CA SER A 32 16.84 -0.90 -0.80
C SER A 32 16.64 -0.05 0.46
N LEU A 33 16.87 1.27 0.39
CA LEU A 33 16.62 2.18 1.50
C LEU A 33 15.13 2.40 1.75
N PHE A 34 14.27 2.18 0.75
CA PHE A 34 12.83 2.24 0.93
C PHE A 34 12.38 1.25 1.99
N GLN A 35 12.69 -0.04 1.78
CA GLN A 35 12.35 -1.10 2.74
C GLN A 35 12.99 -0.84 4.10
N SER A 36 14.24 -0.36 4.13
CA SER A 36 14.91 -0.03 5.40
C SER A 36 14.17 1.07 6.19
N GLY A 37 13.63 2.09 5.49
CA GLY A 37 12.83 3.15 6.08
C GLY A 37 11.49 2.64 6.61
N VAL A 38 10.78 1.84 5.81
CA VAL A 38 9.51 1.21 6.20
C VAL A 38 9.72 0.28 7.41
N ASP A 39 10.78 -0.52 7.43
CA ASP A 39 11.09 -1.42 8.54
C ASP A 39 11.36 -0.66 9.85
N ILE A 40 12.02 0.51 9.77
CA ILE A 40 12.20 1.38 10.94
C ILE A 40 10.83 1.88 11.43
N LEU A 41 9.97 2.39 10.54
CA LEU A 41 8.63 2.85 10.91
C LEU A 41 7.80 1.72 11.54
N ALA A 42 7.87 0.52 10.99
CA ALA A 42 7.12 -0.64 11.48
C ALA A 42 7.57 -1.03 12.90
N ARG A 43 8.88 -1.02 13.16
CA ARG A 43 9.42 -1.24 14.51
C ARG A 43 9.02 -0.14 15.50
N GLN A 44 8.77 1.08 15.01
CA GLN A 44 8.26 2.20 15.80
C GLN A 44 6.73 2.22 15.94
N LYS A 45 6.01 1.25 15.36
CA LYS A 45 4.54 1.22 15.30
C LYS A 45 3.95 2.50 14.69
N ALA A 46 4.66 3.10 13.74
CA ALA A 46 4.26 4.30 13.01
C ALA A 46 3.39 3.91 11.82
N CYS A 47 2.23 3.30 12.09
CA CYS A 47 1.40 2.66 11.08
C CYS A 47 0.77 3.67 10.11
N ASP A 48 0.32 4.83 10.61
CA ASP A 48 -0.26 5.90 9.78
C ASP A 48 0.77 6.42 8.79
N GLU A 49 2.02 6.65 9.24
CA GLU A 49 3.10 7.11 8.39
C GLU A 49 3.48 6.09 7.31
N ILE A 50 3.42 4.79 7.62
CA ILE A 50 3.66 3.73 6.62
C ILE A 50 2.60 3.78 5.53
N VAL A 51 1.32 3.90 5.90
CA VAL A 51 0.23 3.99 4.93
C VAL A 51 0.40 5.23 4.06
N GLU A 52 0.71 6.39 4.63
CA GLU A 52 0.93 7.62 3.87
C GLU A 52 2.09 7.49 2.90
N VAL A 53 3.23 6.93 3.34
CA VAL A 53 4.39 6.69 2.47
C VAL A 53 4.04 5.75 1.31
N LEU A 54 3.30 4.66 1.57
CA LEU A 54 2.90 3.72 0.52
C LEU A 54 1.97 4.38 -0.52
N LEU A 55 1.00 5.18 -0.07
CA LEU A 55 0.10 5.89 -0.96
C LEU A 55 0.82 6.95 -1.81
N GLU A 56 1.72 7.73 -1.20
CA GLU A 56 2.51 8.75 -1.91
C GLU A 56 3.42 8.16 -2.99
N ARG A 57 3.89 6.92 -2.78
CA ARG A 57 4.73 6.19 -3.74
C ARG A 57 3.95 5.40 -4.77
N GLY A 58 2.61 5.41 -4.69
CA GLY A 58 1.74 4.69 -5.60
C GLY A 58 1.57 3.20 -5.28
N HIS A 59 2.10 2.72 -4.15
CA HIS A 59 1.92 1.35 -3.67
C HIS A 59 0.54 1.18 -3.00
N VAL A 60 -0.54 1.44 -3.74
CA VAL A 60 -1.90 1.50 -3.22
C VAL A 60 -2.39 0.13 -2.72
N ILE A 61 -2.04 -0.95 -3.43
CA ILE A 61 -2.40 -2.33 -3.03
C ILE A 61 -1.69 -2.73 -1.73
N ASP A 62 -0.41 -2.38 -1.59
CA ASP A 62 0.34 -2.65 -0.35
C ASP A 62 -0.20 -1.83 0.82
N ALA A 63 -0.57 -0.56 0.59
CA ALA A 63 -1.22 0.27 1.61
C ALA A 63 -2.55 -0.35 2.08
N MET A 64 -3.40 -0.75 1.14
CA MET A 64 -4.68 -1.42 1.40
C MET A 64 -4.49 -2.68 2.25
N ARG A 65 -3.56 -3.55 1.85
CA ARG A 65 -3.25 -4.79 2.59
C ARG A 65 -2.65 -4.53 3.97
N TYR A 66 -1.82 -3.51 4.09
CA TYR A 66 -1.22 -3.14 5.38
C TYR A 66 -2.30 -2.68 6.38
N ILE A 67 -3.26 -1.85 5.93
CA ILE A 67 -4.42 -1.44 6.72
C ILE A 67 -5.21 -2.66 7.21
N ASP A 68 -5.44 -3.65 6.35
CA ASP A 68 -6.15 -4.87 6.72
C ASP A 68 -5.40 -5.69 7.76
N THR A 69 -4.10 -5.88 7.55
CA THR A 69 -3.24 -6.67 8.43
C THR A 69 -3.14 -6.05 9.83
N GLN A 70 -3.08 -4.73 9.89
CA GLN A 70 -3.04 -3.97 11.15
C GLN A 70 -4.43 -3.71 11.74
N GLN A 71 -5.51 -4.16 11.08
CA GLN A 71 -6.90 -3.91 11.47
C GLN A 71 -7.20 -2.42 11.73
N MET A 72 -6.62 -1.55 10.89
CA MET A 72 -6.78 -0.11 11.01
C MET A 72 -8.06 0.37 10.34
N GLU A 73 -8.58 1.48 10.84
CA GLU A 73 -9.67 2.20 10.19
C GLU A 73 -9.21 2.74 8.83
N MET A 74 -9.87 2.28 7.77
CA MET A 74 -9.53 2.69 6.40
C MET A 74 -10.13 4.06 6.09
N ASN A 75 -9.28 5.02 5.70
CA ASN A 75 -9.79 6.22 5.04
C ASN A 75 -10.05 5.92 3.56
N SER A 76 -11.26 5.40 3.26
CA SER A 76 -11.64 4.96 1.92
C SER A 76 -11.55 6.08 0.87
N LEU A 77 -11.67 7.35 1.27
CA LEU A 77 -11.53 8.49 0.37
C LEU A 77 -10.08 8.68 -0.08
N LYS A 78 -9.13 8.66 0.87
CA LYS A 78 -7.69 8.74 0.54
C LYS A 78 -7.25 7.59 -0.35
N LEU A 79 -7.73 6.37 -0.07
CA LEU A 79 -7.43 5.18 -0.86
C LEU A 79 -7.98 5.31 -2.29
N LEU A 80 -9.23 5.78 -2.42
CA LEU A 80 -9.88 5.99 -3.71
C LEU A 80 -9.20 7.09 -4.53
N ASP A 81 -8.81 8.19 -3.90
CA ASP A 81 -8.14 9.29 -4.59
C ASP A 81 -6.73 8.89 -5.06
N ALA A 82 -6.02 8.06 -4.27
CA ALA A 82 -4.77 7.46 -4.71
C ALA A 82 -4.99 6.46 -5.86
N ALA A 83 -6.04 5.63 -5.79
CA ALA A 83 -6.35 4.65 -6.82
C ALA A 83 -6.72 5.29 -8.17
N LYS A 84 -7.45 6.41 -8.18
CA LYS A 84 -7.81 7.14 -9.41
C LYS A 84 -6.60 7.56 -10.27
N GLN A 85 -5.43 7.69 -9.67
CA GLN A 85 -4.19 8.07 -10.35
C GLN A 85 -3.40 6.86 -10.87
N GLN A 86 -3.86 5.64 -10.56
CA GLN A 86 -3.22 4.38 -10.90
C GLN A 86 -3.90 3.71 -12.10
N ASP A 87 -3.38 2.55 -12.50
CA ASP A 87 -3.96 1.71 -13.54
C ASP A 87 -5.38 1.24 -13.21
N ARG A 88 -6.13 0.94 -14.27
CA ARG A 88 -7.52 0.43 -14.20
C ARG A 88 -7.64 -0.80 -13.30
N VAL A 89 -6.65 -1.67 -13.35
CA VAL A 89 -6.50 -2.88 -12.53
C VAL A 89 -6.48 -2.53 -11.03
N VAL A 90 -5.69 -1.55 -10.63
CA VAL A 90 -5.58 -1.09 -9.24
C VAL A 90 -6.86 -0.38 -8.78
N GLN A 91 -7.47 0.41 -9.67
CA GLN A 91 -8.76 1.04 -9.41
C GLN A 91 -9.85 0.02 -9.09
N TYR A 92 -9.95 -1.03 -9.92
CA TYR A 92 -10.89 -2.12 -9.72
C TYR A 92 -10.64 -2.84 -8.39
N ALA A 93 -9.38 -3.23 -8.12
CA ALA A 93 -9.03 -3.93 -6.87
C ALA A 93 -9.41 -3.12 -5.62
N VAL A 94 -9.11 -1.82 -5.62
CA VAL A 94 -9.44 -0.91 -4.51
C VAL A 94 -10.95 -0.73 -4.35
N LEU A 95 -11.68 -0.55 -5.45
CA LEU A 95 -13.13 -0.40 -5.43
C LEU A 95 -13.80 -1.66 -4.88
N THR A 96 -13.44 -2.84 -5.40
CA THR A 96 -13.95 -4.14 -4.94
C THR A 96 -13.64 -4.36 -3.46
N HIS A 97 -12.46 -3.96 -3.00
CA HIS A 97 -12.09 -4.05 -1.59
C HIS A 97 -12.95 -3.16 -0.68
N ILE A 98 -13.16 -1.90 -1.07
CA ILE A 98 -14.03 -0.97 -0.33
C ILE A 98 -15.47 -1.49 -0.32
N LEU A 99 -15.95 -2.06 -1.43
CA LEU A 99 -17.29 -2.64 -1.56
C LEU A 99 -17.50 -3.83 -0.64
N ASN A 100 -16.54 -4.76 -0.58
CA ASN A 100 -16.61 -5.93 0.31
C ASN A 100 -16.66 -5.55 1.80
N ARG A 101 -16.28 -4.32 2.17
CA ARG A 101 -16.38 -3.80 3.54
C ARG A 101 -17.65 -2.99 3.82
N LYS A 102 -18.39 -2.54 2.79
CA LYS A 102 -19.63 -1.76 2.94
C LYS A 102 -20.88 -2.66 2.84
N SER A 103 -22.00 -2.19 3.38
CA SER A 103 -23.26 -2.94 3.47
C SER A 103 -23.87 -3.26 2.09
N LYS A 104 -24.59 -4.39 1.99
CA LYS A 104 -25.22 -4.98 0.79
C LYS A 104 -26.08 -4.06 -0.09
N ASP A 105 -26.57 -2.94 0.43
CA ASP A 105 -27.50 -2.06 -0.30
C ASP A 105 -26.82 -1.11 -1.30
N ASP A 106 -25.55 -0.74 -1.07
CA ASP A 106 -24.75 0.06 -2.04
C ASP A 106 -24.15 -0.81 -3.16
N MET A 107 -24.28 -2.13 -3.03
CA MET A 107 -23.57 -3.16 -3.80
C MET A 107 -24.08 -3.26 -5.24
N SER A 108 -25.40 -3.31 -5.44
CA SER A 108 -26.00 -3.59 -6.75
C SER A 108 -25.86 -2.45 -7.78
N LYS A 109 -25.78 -1.19 -7.31
CA LYS A 109 -25.62 -0.03 -8.21
C LYS A 109 -24.18 0.14 -8.65
N LEU A 110 -23.22 -0.01 -7.75
CA LEU A 110 -21.81 0.10 -8.11
C LEU A 110 -21.31 -1.15 -8.86
N GLU A 111 -21.77 -2.35 -8.54
CA GLU A 111 -21.41 -3.58 -9.29
C GLU A 111 -21.87 -3.50 -10.75
N SER A 112 -23.05 -2.96 -11.01
CA SER A 112 -23.53 -2.80 -12.40
C SER A 112 -22.75 -1.74 -13.17
N GLU A 113 -22.29 -0.68 -12.49
CA GLU A 113 -21.41 0.34 -13.08
C GLU A 113 -19.99 -0.21 -13.29
N LEU A 114 -19.46 -1.01 -12.36
CA LEU A 114 -18.15 -1.66 -12.42
C LEU A 114 -18.08 -2.68 -13.57
N ASN A 115 -19.06 -3.57 -13.68
CA ASN A 115 -19.15 -4.56 -14.75
C ASN A 115 -19.34 -3.94 -16.14
N SER A 116 -19.76 -2.67 -16.22
CA SER A 116 -19.86 -1.93 -17.48
C SER A 116 -18.55 -1.23 -17.88
N LEU A 117 -17.63 -1.02 -16.93
CA LEU A 117 -16.42 -0.22 -17.11
C LEU A 117 -15.15 -1.05 -17.29
N PHE A 118 -15.13 -2.31 -16.82
CA PHE A 118 -13.96 -3.19 -16.85
C PHE A 118 -14.28 -4.49 -17.60
N THR A 119 -13.31 -4.95 -18.41
CA THR A 119 -13.40 -6.22 -19.14
C THR A 119 -13.02 -7.41 -18.24
N GLU A 120 -13.48 -8.62 -18.56
CA GLU A 120 -13.16 -9.84 -17.79
C GLU A 120 -11.66 -10.08 -17.64
N GLU A 121 -10.85 -9.73 -18.65
CA GLU A 121 -9.38 -9.83 -18.60
C GLU A 121 -8.75 -8.85 -17.59
N GLU A 122 -9.24 -7.61 -17.51
CA GLU A 122 -8.76 -6.60 -16.55
C GLU A 122 -9.12 -6.98 -15.09
N ILE A 123 -10.22 -7.73 -14.90
CA ILE A 123 -10.66 -8.23 -13.60
C ILE A 123 -9.73 -9.34 -13.11
N GLU A 124 -9.41 -10.32 -13.96
CA GLU A 124 -8.51 -11.43 -13.61
C GLU A 124 -7.09 -10.91 -13.29
N GLU A 125 -6.60 -9.92 -14.04
CA GLU A 125 -5.32 -9.28 -13.76
C GLU A 125 -5.32 -8.60 -12.38
N ALA A 126 -6.41 -7.90 -12.03
CA ALA A 126 -6.54 -7.22 -10.74
C ALA A 126 -6.55 -8.17 -9.56
N GLU A 127 -7.28 -9.29 -9.68
CA GLU A 127 -7.26 -10.34 -8.67
C GLU A 127 -5.86 -10.95 -8.52
N SER A 128 -5.13 -11.11 -9.63
CA SER A 128 -3.76 -11.63 -9.62
C SER A 128 -2.78 -10.67 -8.92
N GLU A 129 -2.89 -9.36 -9.12
CA GLU A 129 -2.00 -8.38 -8.51
C GLU A 129 -2.24 -8.25 -7.00
N VAL A 130 -3.49 -8.33 -6.56
CA VAL A 130 -3.83 -8.46 -5.14
C VAL A 130 -3.22 -9.73 -4.54
N ALA A 131 -3.28 -10.84 -5.27
CA ALA A 131 -2.72 -12.12 -4.85
C ALA A 131 -1.18 -12.18 -4.89
N LYS A 132 -0.51 -11.42 -5.76
CA LYS A 132 0.96 -11.28 -5.76
C LYS A 132 1.42 -10.39 -4.61
N GLY A 133 0.68 -9.32 -4.34
CA GLY A 133 0.91 -8.46 -3.18
C GLY A 133 0.97 -9.26 -1.88
N THR A 134 0.03 -10.19 -1.66
CA THR A 134 -0.03 -11.01 -0.44
C THR A 134 1.17 -11.92 -0.17
N GLN A 135 2.03 -12.20 -1.17
CA GLN A 135 3.16 -13.13 -1.03
C GLN A 135 4.43 -12.53 -0.41
N PHE A 136 4.51 -11.20 -0.26
CA PHE A 136 5.67 -10.52 0.34
C PHE A 136 5.53 -10.19 1.84
N ALA A 137 4.65 -10.91 2.55
CA ALA A 137 4.50 -10.81 4.01
C ALA A 137 5.47 -11.75 4.76
#